data_AF-A0A1V5J1U2-F1
#
_entry.id   AF-A0A1V5J1U2-F1
#
_cell.length_a   1.000
_cell.length_b   1.000
_cell.length_c   1.000
_cell.angle_alpha   90.00
_cell.angle_beta   90.00
_cell.angle_gamma   90.00
#
_symmetry.space_group_name_H-M   'P 1'
#
loop_
_entity.id
_entity.type
_entity.pdbx_description
1 polymer ?
#
loop_
_entity_poly.entity_id
_entity_poly.type
_entity_poly.pdbx_seq_one_letter_code
_entity_poly.pdbx_strand_id
1 'polypeptide(L)'
;MPNTPAMVGEGATAVAKGAYATTGDLTMTRAIFDALGLSFEVEEKYMDAVTGLSGSGPAYFFMIIEALIDAGEKVGLARDLAAKLSAQTMLGAARLCLQSDKSPSELREMVTSPGGTTAAGLKVLREGKLRETLLAAVEAATKRSKDLAAGK
;
A
#
# COMPACT_ATOMS: atom_id res chain seq x y z
N MET A 1 7.76 -12.78 -3.50
CA MET A 1 6.31 -12.51 -3.38
C MET A 1 5.99 -11.17 -4.03
N PRO A 2 5.59 -11.17 -5.32
CA PRO A 2 5.08 -9.99 -5.99
C PRO A 2 3.63 -9.71 -5.59
N ASN A 3 3.06 -8.61 -6.10
CA ASN A 3 1.65 -8.28 -5.98
C ASN A 3 1.06 -7.80 -7.32
N THR A 4 -0.25 -7.63 -7.37
CA THR A 4 -0.99 -7.37 -8.62
C THR A 4 -0.59 -6.08 -9.37
N PRO A 5 -0.17 -4.97 -8.73
CA PRO A 5 0.34 -3.78 -9.43
C PRO A 5 1.56 -4.02 -10.34
N ALA A 6 2.23 -5.18 -10.24
CA ALA A 6 3.27 -5.58 -11.18
C ALA A 6 2.80 -5.57 -12.65
N MET A 7 1.50 -5.75 -12.90
CA MET A 7 0.90 -5.68 -14.24
C MET A 7 1.03 -4.31 -14.91
N VAL A 8 1.24 -3.25 -14.12
CA VAL A 8 1.40 -1.87 -14.60
C VAL A 8 2.78 -1.29 -14.26
N GLY A 9 3.75 -2.16 -13.90
CA GLY A 9 5.11 -1.76 -13.58
C GLY A 9 5.28 -1.07 -12.22
N GLU A 10 4.27 -1.13 -11.34
CA GLU A 10 4.28 -0.48 -10.02
C GLU A 10 4.15 -1.52 -8.89
N GLY A 11 4.68 -2.73 -9.12
CA GLY A 11 4.67 -3.83 -8.17
C GLY A 11 5.56 -3.59 -6.95
N ALA A 12 5.20 -4.20 -5.82
CA ALA A 12 6.06 -4.32 -4.66
C ALA A 12 6.36 -5.81 -4.42
N THR A 13 7.61 -6.20 -4.63
CA THR A 13 8.03 -7.60 -4.53
C THR A 13 9.00 -7.82 -3.38
N ALA A 14 8.65 -8.69 -2.43
CA ALA A 14 9.63 -9.17 -1.46
C ALA A 14 10.38 -10.40 -1.99
N VAL A 15 11.69 -10.47 -1.76
CA VAL A 15 12.56 -11.59 -2.14
C VAL A 15 13.31 -12.06 -0.91
N ALA A 16 13.20 -13.35 -0.60
CA ALA A 16 13.97 -14.00 0.46
C ALA A 16 15.03 -14.92 -0.17
N LYS A 17 16.28 -14.80 0.27
CA LYS A 17 17.39 -15.60 -0.24
C LYS A 17 17.43 -16.96 0.45
N GLY A 18 17.35 -18.05 -0.31
CA GLY A 18 17.49 -19.41 0.21
C GLY A 18 18.92 -19.75 0.64
N ALA A 19 19.07 -20.80 1.46
CA ALA A 19 20.36 -21.19 2.06
C ALA A 19 21.47 -21.51 1.03
N TYR A 20 21.10 -21.97 -0.16
CA TYR A 20 22.03 -22.31 -1.25
C TYR A 20 22.11 -21.24 -2.34
N ALA A 21 21.31 -20.17 -2.25
CA ALA A 21 21.32 -19.12 -3.24
C ALA A 21 22.50 -18.17 -3.01
N THR A 22 23.20 -17.87 -4.10
CA THR A 22 24.32 -16.93 -4.10
C THR A 22 23.82 -15.49 -4.16
N THR A 23 24.73 -14.54 -3.90
CA THR A 23 24.45 -13.12 -4.13
C THR A 23 24.15 -12.82 -5.60
N GLY A 24 24.74 -13.58 -6.54
CA GLY A 24 24.45 -13.47 -7.96
C GLY A 24 23.01 -13.83 -8.29
N ASP A 25 22.51 -14.94 -7.72
CA ASP A 25 21.12 -15.39 -7.92
C ASP A 25 20.12 -14.36 -7.40
N LEU A 26 20.40 -13.81 -6.22
CA LEU A 26 19.58 -12.75 -5.62
C LEU A 26 19.58 -11.49 -6.49
N THR A 27 20.75 -11.07 -6.98
CA THR A 27 20.88 -9.88 -7.85
C THR A 27 20.10 -10.05 -9.15
N MET A 28 20.22 -11.21 -9.81
CA MET A 28 19.46 -11.53 -11.02
C MET A 28 17.94 -11.57 -10.75
N THR A 29 17.54 -12.21 -9.66
CA THR A 29 16.12 -12.29 -9.26
C THR A 29 15.54 -10.90 -9.04
N ARG A 30 16.26 -10.02 -8.34
CA ARG A 30 15.84 -8.64 -8.10
C ARG A 30 15.75 -7.85 -9.40
N ALA A 31 16.73 -7.96 -10.29
CA ALA A 31 16.67 -7.30 -11.60
C ALA A 31 15.42 -7.68 -12.43
N ILE A 32 14.95 -8.92 -12.35
CA ILE A 32 13.70 -9.36 -12.99
C ILE A 32 12.49 -8.65 -12.38
N PHE A 33 12.40 -8.59 -11.05
CA PHE A 33 11.25 -7.97 -10.37
C PHE A 33 11.29 -6.45 -10.39
N ASP A 34 12.47 -5.84 -10.43
CA ASP A 34 12.65 -4.40 -10.57
C ASP A 34 12.20 -3.90 -11.95
N ALA A 35 12.14 -4.77 -12.97
CA ALA A 35 11.49 -4.44 -14.24
C ALA A 35 9.96 -4.31 -14.14
N LEU A 36 9.36 -4.78 -13.05
CA LEU A 36 7.91 -4.79 -12.79
C LEU A 36 7.50 -3.89 -11.62
N GLY A 37 8.44 -3.13 -11.04
CA GLY A 37 8.22 -2.29 -9.87
C GLY A 37 9.46 -2.24 -8.97
N LEU A 38 9.28 -2.36 -7.66
CA LEU A 38 10.38 -2.36 -6.68
C LEU A 38 10.51 -3.72 -5.99
N SER A 39 11.72 -4.26 -5.94
CA SER A 39 12.07 -5.44 -5.16
C SER A 39 12.77 -5.10 -3.84
N PHE A 40 12.43 -5.85 -2.80
CA PHE A 40 12.96 -5.72 -1.44
C PHE A 40 13.52 -7.05 -0.98
N GLU A 41 14.79 -7.08 -0.59
CA GLU A 41 15.36 -8.23 0.09
C GLU A 41 14.85 -8.28 1.53
N VAL A 42 14.28 -9.42 1.94
CA VAL A 42 13.74 -9.63 3.29
C VAL A 42 14.17 -10.99 3.83
N GLU A 43 14.16 -11.14 5.16
CA GLU A 43 14.24 -12.48 5.76
C GLU A 43 12.95 -13.28 5.50
N GLU A 44 13.08 -14.59 5.28
CA GLU A 44 11.96 -15.47 4.96
C GLU A 44 10.85 -15.45 6.03
N LYS A 45 11.21 -15.26 7.31
CA LYS A 45 10.26 -15.14 8.43
C LYS A 45 9.25 -13.98 8.28
N TYR A 46 9.53 -13.01 7.41
CA TYR A 46 8.64 -11.88 7.15
C TYR A 46 7.63 -12.13 6.03
N MET A 47 7.70 -13.25 5.31
CA MET A 47 6.89 -13.49 4.11
C MET A 47 5.38 -13.45 4.39
N ASP A 48 4.90 -13.99 5.51
CA ASP A 48 3.47 -13.87 5.88
C ASP A 48 3.04 -12.42 6.13
N ALA A 49 3.92 -11.61 6.73
CA ALA A 49 3.63 -10.20 6.96
C ALA A 49 3.63 -9.41 5.65
N VAL A 50 4.54 -9.73 4.73
CA VAL A 50 4.53 -9.22 3.35
C VAL A 50 3.20 -9.59 2.67
N THR A 51 2.73 -10.83 2.80
CA THR A 51 1.42 -11.25 2.26
C THR A 51 0.29 -10.36 2.77
N GLY A 52 0.22 -10.16 4.09
CA GLY A 52 -0.84 -9.39 4.71
C GLY A 52 -0.80 -7.89 4.37
N LEU A 53 0.41 -7.37 4.11
CA LEU A 53 0.65 -5.97 3.81
C LEU A 53 0.64 -5.66 2.30
N SER A 54 1.63 -6.13 1.54
CA SER A 54 1.79 -5.76 0.12
C SER A 54 1.06 -6.71 -0.84
N GLY A 55 0.91 -7.99 -0.45
CA GLY A 55 0.15 -8.96 -1.25
C GLY A 55 -1.35 -8.64 -1.26
N SER A 56 -1.91 -8.42 -0.07
CA SER A 56 -3.33 -8.08 0.13
C SER A 56 -3.62 -6.58 0.00
N GLY A 57 -2.61 -5.74 0.20
CA GLY A 57 -2.68 -4.28 0.19
C GLY A 57 -3.42 -3.64 -0.98
N PRO A 58 -3.23 -4.07 -2.24
CA PRO A 58 -3.96 -3.53 -3.39
C PRO A 58 -5.48 -3.51 -3.19
N ALA A 59 -6.05 -4.56 -2.58
CA ALA A 59 -7.49 -4.62 -2.30
C ALA A 59 -7.93 -3.55 -1.29
N TYR A 60 -7.11 -3.26 -0.28
CA TYR A 60 -7.41 -2.21 0.71
C TYR A 60 -7.39 -0.83 0.03
N PHE A 61 -6.43 -0.59 -0.86
CA PHE A 61 -6.36 0.65 -1.61
C PHE A 61 -7.52 0.82 -2.59
N PHE A 62 -7.95 -0.25 -3.28
CA PHE A 62 -9.13 -0.20 -4.13
C PHE A 62 -10.39 0.14 -3.33
N MET A 63 -10.58 -0.45 -2.15
CA MET A 63 -11.70 -0.13 -1.27
C MET A 63 -11.70 1.34 -0.83
N ILE A 64 -10.51 1.91 -0.55
CA ILE A 64 -10.39 3.34 -0.23
C ILE A 64 -10.73 4.20 -1.46
N ILE A 65 -10.27 3.83 -2.66
CA ILE A 65 -10.60 4.54 -3.90
C ILE A 65 -12.12 4.50 -4.15
N GLU A 66 -12.76 3.35 -4.01
CA GLU A 66 -14.23 3.19 -4.11
C GLU A 66 -14.96 4.13 -3.14
N ALA A 67 -14.56 4.14 -1.87
CA ALA A 67 -15.16 5.03 -0.86
C ALA A 67 -14.98 6.52 -1.21
N LEU A 68 -13.83 6.91 -1.76
CA LEU A 68 -13.57 8.28 -2.20
C LEU A 68 -14.36 8.66 -3.46
N ILE A 69 -14.64 7.71 -4.36
CA ILE A 69 -15.51 7.91 -5.53
C ILE A 69 -16.92 8.24 -5.06
N ASP A 70 -17.48 7.40 -4.19
CA ASP A 70 -18.84 7.59 -3.65
C ASP A 70 -18.94 8.90 -2.86
N ALA A 71 -17.88 9.26 -2.10
CA ALA A 71 -17.81 10.55 -1.42
C ALA A 71 -17.76 11.73 -2.40
N GLY A 72 -16.99 11.61 -3.49
CA GLY A 72 -16.91 12.61 -4.56
C GLY A 72 -18.27 12.88 -5.21
N GLU A 73 -19.02 11.83 -5.54
CA GLU A 73 -20.38 11.96 -6.06
C GLU A 73 -21.32 12.63 -5.07
N LYS A 74 -21.24 12.24 -3.79
CA LYS A 74 -22.05 12.83 -2.71
C LYS A 74 -21.82 14.33 -2.55
N VAL A 75 -20.62 14.83 -2.89
CA VAL A 75 -20.29 16.26 -2.86
C VAL A 75 -20.40 16.95 -4.23
N GLY A 76 -21.00 16.28 -5.22
CA GLY A 76 -21.41 16.88 -6.50
C GLY A 76 -20.48 16.64 -7.68
N LEU A 77 -19.48 15.76 -7.58
CA LEU A 77 -18.64 15.39 -8.72
C LEU A 77 -19.31 14.32 -9.60
N ALA A 78 -19.03 14.35 -10.90
CA ALA A 78 -19.37 13.21 -11.76
C ALA A 78 -18.52 11.99 -11.37
N ARG A 79 -19.12 10.79 -11.38
CA ARG A 79 -18.46 9.53 -10.98
C ARG A 79 -17.11 9.29 -11.65
N ASP A 80 -17.05 9.49 -12.97
CA ASP A 80 -15.81 9.30 -13.75
C ASP A 80 -14.69 10.27 -13.33
N LEU A 81 -15.05 11.53 -13.05
CA LEU A 81 -14.10 12.52 -12.55
C LEU A 81 -13.64 12.16 -11.13
N ALA A 82 -14.55 11.77 -10.24
CA ALA A 82 -14.22 11.33 -8.89
C ALA A 82 -13.27 10.11 -8.90
N ALA A 83 -13.49 9.15 -9.80
CA ALA A 83 -12.61 8.00 -9.98
C ALA A 83 -11.19 8.39 -10.38
N LYS A 84 -11.05 9.25 -11.39
CA LYS A 84 -9.75 9.73 -11.86
C LYS A 84 -9.03 10.54 -10.78
N LEU A 85 -9.73 11.44 -10.09
CA LEU A 85 -9.16 12.24 -9.01
C LEU A 85 -8.70 11.38 -7.83
N SER A 86 -9.51 10.42 -7.39
CA SER A 86 -9.18 9.53 -6.27
C SER A 86 -7.96 8.67 -6.58
N ALA A 87 -7.95 8.00 -7.73
CA ALA A 87 -6.84 7.14 -8.14
C ALA A 87 -5.54 7.94 -8.32
N GLN A 88 -5.59 9.07 -9.03
CA GLN A 88 -4.40 9.90 -9.28
C GLN A 88 -3.87 10.53 -7.99
N THR A 89 -4.74 10.98 -7.08
CA THR A 89 -4.33 11.55 -5.79
C THR A 89 -3.64 10.50 -4.93
N MET A 90 -4.18 9.28 -4.89
CA MET A 90 -3.55 8.17 -4.16
C MET A 90 -2.18 7.80 -4.77
N LEU A 91 -2.09 7.70 -6.10
CA LEU A 91 -0.82 7.46 -6.80
C LEU A 91 0.22 8.55 -6.49
N GLY A 92 -0.18 9.82 -6.58
CA GLY A 92 0.70 10.95 -6.31
C GLY A 92 1.19 10.98 -4.85
N ALA A 93 0.31 10.71 -3.89
CA ALA A 93 0.68 10.62 -2.48
C ALA A 93 1.67 9.47 -2.22
N ALA A 94 1.43 8.30 -2.81
CA ALA A 94 2.33 7.16 -2.71
C ALA A 94 3.70 7.43 -3.33
N ARG A 95 3.74 7.98 -4.55
CA ARG A 95 5.00 8.34 -5.22
C ARG A 95 5.78 9.40 -4.45
N LEU A 96 5.10 10.44 -3.95
CA LEU A 96 5.73 11.45 -3.12
C LEU A 96 6.33 10.83 -1.86
N CYS A 97 5.62 9.90 -1.22
CA CYS A 97 6.14 9.18 -0.05
C CYS A 97 7.37 8.33 -0.36
N LEU A 98 7.44 7.69 -1.54
CA LEU A 98 8.58 6.86 -1.93
C LEU A 98 9.81 7.67 -2.37
N GLN A 99 9.60 8.89 -2.88
CA GLN A 99 10.67 9.75 -3.41
C GLN A 99 11.16 10.80 -2.41
N SER A 100 10.41 11.01 -1.33
CA SER A 100 10.71 11.99 -0.30
C SER A 100 11.66 11.43 0.75
N ASP A 101 12.52 12.30 1.29
CA ASP A 101 13.32 12.04 2.50
C ASP A 101 12.49 12.19 3.79
N LYS A 102 11.32 12.83 3.70
CA LYS A 102 10.38 13.04 4.80
C LYS A 102 9.52 11.82 5.12
N SER A 103 9.21 11.64 6.40
CA SER A 103 8.26 10.65 6.87
C SER A 103 6.82 10.93 6.38
N PRO A 104 5.94 9.90 6.33
CA PRO A 104 4.53 10.10 6.02
C PRO A 104 3.80 11.09 6.94
N SER A 105 4.22 11.20 8.21
CA SER A 105 3.68 12.20 9.14
C SER A 105 4.02 13.63 8.72
N GLU A 106 5.26 13.88 8.33
CA GLU A 106 5.72 15.19 7.87
C GLU A 106 5.05 15.56 6.54
N LEU A 107 4.95 14.63 5.59
CA LEU A 107 4.25 14.85 4.33
C LEU A 107 2.78 15.21 4.55
N ARG A 108 2.11 14.53 5.49
CA ARG A 108 0.73 14.84 5.89
C ARG A 108 0.63 16.23 6.53
N GLU A 109 1.57 16.62 7.38
CA GLU A 109 1.60 17.94 8.01
C GLU A 109 1.79 19.06 6.97
N MET A 110 2.64 18.85 5.97
CA MET A 110 2.87 19.82 4.89
C MET A 110 1.61 20.14 4.08
N VAL A 111 0.65 19.21 3.99
CA VAL A 111 -0.64 19.42 3.30
C VAL A 111 -1.79 19.78 4.25
N THR A 112 -1.49 20.02 5.54
CA THR A 112 -2.48 20.32 6.58
C THR A 112 -2.28 21.73 7.14
N SER A 113 -3.05 22.69 6.63
CA SER A 113 -3.13 24.03 7.25
C SER A 113 -4.01 24.01 8.51
N PRO A 114 -3.65 24.77 9.57
CA PRO A 114 -4.50 24.92 10.76
C PRO A 114 -5.89 25.45 10.37
N GLY A 115 -6.95 24.74 10.78
CA GLY A 115 -8.33 25.09 10.44
C GLY A 115 -8.73 24.86 8.98
N GLY A 116 -7.85 24.29 8.15
CA GLY A 116 -8.11 24.02 6.74
C GLY A 116 -8.97 22.78 6.46
N THR A 117 -9.29 22.57 5.19
CA THR A 117 -10.09 21.44 4.71
C THR A 117 -9.46 20.09 5.04
N THR A 118 -8.13 19.95 4.87
CA THR A 118 -7.40 18.72 5.23
C THR A 118 -7.52 18.41 6.73
N ALA A 119 -7.42 19.43 7.59
CA ALA A 119 -7.52 19.24 9.03
C ALA A 119 -8.92 18.74 9.43
N ALA A 120 -9.98 19.28 8.82
CA ALA A 120 -11.35 18.83 9.01
C ALA A 120 -11.54 17.36 8.56
N GLY A 121 -11.02 16.99 7.39
CA GLY A 121 -11.08 15.61 6.89
C GLY A 121 -10.32 14.63 7.80
N LEU A 122 -9.09 14.96 8.19
CA LEU A 122 -8.27 14.13 9.09
C LEU A 122 -8.89 13.96 10.48
N LYS A 123 -9.69 14.92 10.95
CA LYS A 123 -10.47 14.76 12.19
C LYS A 123 -11.48 13.61 12.06
N VAL A 124 -12.28 13.61 10.98
CA VAL A 124 -13.29 12.56 10.74
C VAL A 124 -12.64 11.19 10.54
N LEU A 125 -11.52 11.11 9.81
CA LEU A 125 -10.80 9.83 9.62
C LEU A 125 -10.26 9.24 10.93
N ARG A 126 -9.86 10.10 11.88
CA ARG A 126 -9.43 9.67 13.22
C ARG A 126 -10.60 9.19 14.07
N GLU A 127 -11.70 9.93 14.07
CA GLU A 127 -12.93 9.54 14.77
C GLU A 127 -13.49 8.21 14.23
N GLY A 128 -13.38 7.98 12.93
CA GLY A 128 -13.71 6.73 12.26
C GLY A 128 -12.71 5.58 12.47
N LYS A 129 -11.64 5.79 13.25
CA LYS A 129 -10.63 4.76 13.58
C LYS A 129 -10.00 4.10 12.34
N LEU A 130 -9.73 4.90 11.31
CA LEU A 130 -9.15 4.39 10.06
C LEU A 130 -7.83 3.67 10.31
N ARG A 131 -6.98 4.20 11.20
CA ARG A 131 -5.66 3.64 11.49
C ARG A 131 -5.76 2.26 12.13
N GLU A 132 -6.62 2.12 13.12
CA GLU A 132 -6.87 0.89 13.86
C GLU A 132 -7.46 -0.17 12.94
N THR A 133 -8.37 0.23 12.04
CA THR A 133 -8.99 -0.67 11.07
C THR A 133 -7.98 -1.22 10.08
N LEU A 134 -7.10 -0.37 9.53
CA LEU A 134 -6.03 -0.80 8.61
C LEU A 134 -5.02 -1.71 9.31
N LEU A 135 -4.67 -1.41 10.57
CA LEU A 135 -3.79 -2.28 11.37
C LEU A 135 -4.40 -3.67 11.55
N ALA A 136 -5.67 -3.73 11.97
CA ALA A 136 -6.39 -5.00 12.15
C ALA A 136 -6.51 -5.80 10.83
N ALA A 137 -6.70 -5.13 9.69
CA ALA A 137 -6.75 -5.79 8.39
C ALA A 137 -5.43 -6.49 8.04
N VAL A 138 -4.29 -5.80 8.22
CA VAL A 138 -2.96 -6.38 7.97
C VAL A 138 -2.67 -7.53 8.92
N GLU A 139 -3.00 -7.41 10.21
CA GLU A 139 -2.84 -8.47 11.20
C GLU A 139 -3.68 -9.71 10.85
N ALA A 140 -4.95 -9.52 10.47
CA ALA A 140 -5.84 -10.60 10.08
C ALA A 140 -5.35 -11.34 8.84
N ALA A 141 -4.91 -10.61 7.80
CA ALA A 141 -4.38 -11.20 6.58
C ALA A 141 -3.04 -11.93 6.82
N THR A 142 -2.16 -11.35 7.64
CA THR A 142 -0.91 -11.99 8.07
C THR A 142 -1.18 -13.30 8.81
N LYS A 143 -2.13 -13.29 9.75
CA LYS A 143 -2.53 -14.49 10.48
C LYS A 143 -3.11 -15.54 9.53
N ARG A 144 -3.96 -15.14 8.59
CA ARG A 144 -4.53 -16.07 7.62
C ARG A 144 -3.46 -16.70 6.72
N SER A 145 -2.45 -15.93 6.31
CA SER A 145 -1.29 -16.45 5.56
C SER A 145 -0.58 -17.58 6.33
N LYS A 146 -0.34 -17.36 7.63
CA LYS A 146 0.26 -18.38 8.52
C LYS A 146 -0.61 -19.62 8.68
N ASP A 147 -1.92 -19.44 8.85
CA ASP A 147 -2.86 -20.54 8.99
C ASP A 147 -2.88 -21.42 7.71
N LEU A 148 -2.90 -20.78 6.53
CA LEU A 148 -2.81 -21.48 5.24
C LEU A 148 -1.49 -22.25 5.08
N ALA A 149 -0.36 -21.65 5.44
CA ALA A 149 0.94 -22.31 5.41
C ALA A 149 1.01 -23.53 6.35
N ALA A 150 0.25 -23.49 7.46
CA ALA A 150 0.12 -24.59 8.41
C ALA A 150 -0.98 -25.62 8.03
N GLY A 151 -1.65 -25.46 6.87
CA GLY A 151 -2.71 -26.36 6.41
C GLY A 151 -4.04 -26.25 7.17
N LYS A 152 -4.35 -25.07 7.73
CA LYS A 152 -5.57 -24.78 8.51
C LYS A 152 -6.60 -23.94 7.75
#